data_AF-A0A4Y2PWQ7-F1
#
_entry.id   AF-A0A4Y2PWQ7-F1
#
_cell.length_a   1.000
_cell.length_b   1.000
_cell.length_c   1.000
_cell.angle_alpha   90.00
_cell.angle_beta   90.00
_cell.angle_gamma   90.00
#
_symmetry.space_group_name_H-M   'P 1'
#
loop_
_entity.id
_entity.type
_entity.pdbx_description
1 polymer ?
#
loop_
_entity_poly.entity_id
_entity_poly.type
_entity_poly.pdbx_seq_one_letter_code
_entity_poly.pdbx_strand_id
1 'polypeptide(L)'
;MVRKLALKGENPDSVYEFKSLPSTVKYNIQKDYDTSLRLTENNLISDPKKCWSYFKNKNINSPNSLYYNNVCYENDGDIANAFADYFKSVFKPSTA
;
A
#
# COMPACT_ATOMS: atom_id res chain seq x y z
N MET A 1 -39.86 7.19 3.76
CA MET A 1 -39.78 8.62 4.13
C MET A 1 -39.04 8.73 5.47
N VAL A 2 -37.70 8.67 5.47
CA VAL A 2 -36.89 8.67 6.72
C VAL A 2 -35.81 9.75 6.62
N ARG A 3 -36.21 11.01 6.44
CA ARG A 3 -35.28 12.17 6.45
C ARG A 3 -35.93 13.48 6.94
N LYS A 4 -37.08 13.42 7.61
CA LYS A 4 -37.84 14.64 7.92
C LYS A 4 -38.39 14.67 9.35
N LEU A 5 -37.62 14.15 10.30
CA LEU A 5 -37.90 14.33 11.72
C LEU A 5 -36.59 14.73 12.42
N ALA A 6 -36.68 15.82 13.19
CA ALA A 6 -35.64 16.46 13.99
C ALA A 6 -34.64 17.37 13.25
N LEU A 7 -35.07 18.56 12.82
CA LEU A 7 -34.19 19.73 12.65
C LEU A 7 -34.96 21.02 12.97
N LYS A 8 -35.63 21.07 14.13
CA LYS A 8 -36.16 22.32 14.68
C LYS A 8 -35.44 22.55 16.02
N GLY A 9 -34.22 23.10 15.96
CA GLY A 9 -33.43 23.45 17.13
C GLY A 9 -31.96 23.00 17.14
N GLU A 10 -31.46 22.31 16.10
CA GLU A 10 -30.05 21.89 16.08
C GLU A 10 -29.11 23.06 15.71
N ASN A 11 -27.96 23.10 16.38
CA ASN A 11 -26.91 24.07 16.14
C ASN A 11 -26.44 23.97 14.67
N PRO A 12 -26.49 25.06 13.88
CA PRO A 12 -26.03 25.04 12.49
C PRO A 12 -24.58 24.54 12.34
N ASP A 13 -23.73 24.77 13.34
CA ASP A 13 -22.34 24.31 13.34
C ASP A 13 -22.23 22.78 13.43
N SER A 14 -23.05 22.13 14.27
CA SER A 14 -23.04 20.66 14.39
C SER A 14 -23.58 19.98 13.13
N VAL A 15 -24.54 20.61 12.45
CA VAL A 15 -25.05 20.12 11.15
C VAL A 15 -23.98 20.27 10.06
N TYR A 16 -23.19 21.35 10.08
CA TYR A 16 -22.10 21.55 9.14
C TYR A 16 -20.96 20.55 9.37
N GLU A 17 -20.54 20.34 10.62
CA GLU A 17 -19.53 19.32 10.98
C GLU A 17 -19.97 17.91 10.57
N PHE A 18 -21.24 17.55 10.81
CA PHE A 18 -21.74 16.24 10.40
C PHE A 18 -21.73 16.07 8.87
N LYS A 19 -22.04 17.13 8.12
CA LYS A 19 -21.98 17.11 6.65
C LYS A 19 -20.56 17.05 6.10
N SER A 20 -19.57 17.59 6.80
CA SER A 20 -18.16 17.54 6.38
C SER A 20 -17.48 16.22 6.73
N LEU A 21 -18.01 15.48 7.71
CA LEU A 21 -17.47 14.21 8.19
C LEU A 21 -17.13 13.19 7.09
N PRO A 22 -17.97 12.93 6.07
CA PRO A 22 -17.63 11.97 5.02
C PRO A 22 -16.39 12.36 4.21
N SER A 23 -16.21 13.66 3.94
CA SER A 23 -15.04 14.16 3.23
C SER A 23 -13.77 14.02 4.09
N THR A 24 -13.87 14.35 5.38
CA THR A 24 -12.77 14.19 6.34
C THR A 24 -12.36 12.73 6.47
N VAL A 25 -13.32 11.80 6.58
CA VAL A 25 -13.06 10.37 6.65
C VAL A 25 -12.37 9.86 5.38
N LYS A 26 -12.88 10.23 4.19
CA LYS A 26 -12.24 9.86 2.91
C LYS A 26 -10.80 10.37 2.82
N TYR A 27 -10.56 11.62 3.21
CA TYR A 27 -9.23 12.21 3.22
C TYR A 27 -8.28 11.45 4.15
N ASN A 28 -8.73 11.15 5.37
CA ASN A 28 -7.90 10.42 6.34
C ASN A 28 -7.59 8.99 5.87
N ILE A 29 -8.57 8.28 5.29
CA ILE A 29 -8.35 6.94 4.73
C ILE A 29 -7.26 6.99 3.64
N GLN A 30 -7.36 7.94 2.71
CA GLN A 30 -6.37 8.06 1.64
C GLN A 30 -4.99 8.42 2.21
N LYS A 31 -4.94 9.39 3.12
CA LYS A 31 -3.69 9.82 3.77
C LYS A 31 -3.01 8.67 4.51
N ASP A 32 -3.77 7.90 5.28
CA ASP A 32 -3.24 6.78 6.05
C ASP A 32 -2.78 5.64 5.13
N TYR A 33 -3.52 5.39 4.04
CA TYR A 33 -3.13 4.45 3.00
C TYR A 33 -1.80 4.85 2.35
N ASP A 34 -1.69 6.09 1.87
CA ASP A 34 -0.47 6.61 1.23
C ASP A 34 0.73 6.56 2.19
N THR A 35 0.49 6.87 3.46
CA THR A 35 1.51 6.80 4.52
C THR A 35 1.97 5.35 4.73
N SER A 36 1.04 4.40 4.82
CA SER A 36 1.36 2.98 4.96
C SER A 36 2.11 2.45 3.74
N LEU A 37 1.76 2.89 2.53
CA LEU A 37 2.44 2.50 1.29
C LEU A 37 3.90 2.94 1.33
N ARG A 38 4.16 4.23 1.59
CA ARG A 38 5.53 4.79 1.70
C ARG A 38 6.35 4.12 2.79
N LEU A 39 5.75 3.87 3.96
CA LEU A 39 6.43 3.16 5.05
C LEU A 39 6.79 1.73 4.64
N THR A 40 5.92 1.07 3.90
CA THR A 40 6.18 -0.29 3.39
C THR A 40 7.33 -0.26 2.38
N GLU A 41 7.27 0.62 1.38
CA GLU A 41 8.33 0.79 0.37
C GLU A 41 9.70 1.08 1.00
N ASN A 42 9.75 2.03 1.95
CA ASN A 42 10.99 2.36 2.64
C ASN A 42 11.54 1.18 3.46
N ASN A 43 10.66 0.43 4.14
CA ASN A 43 11.06 -0.75 4.89
C ASN A 43 11.60 -1.87 3.98
N LEU A 44 11.08 -2.00 2.76
CA LEU A 44 11.57 -2.96 1.76
C LEU A 44 13.00 -2.62 1.32
N ILE A 45 13.31 -1.33 1.16
CA ILE A 45 14.66 -0.87 0.81
C ILE A 45 15.63 -1.03 1.99
N SER A 46 15.20 -0.68 3.21
CA SER A 46 16.07 -0.67 4.38
C SER A 46 16.37 -2.06 4.94
N ASP A 47 15.41 -3.00 4.85
CA ASP A 47 15.57 -4.36 5.35
C ASP A 47 14.94 -5.38 4.37
N PRO A 48 15.74 -5.85 3.39
CA PRO A 48 15.31 -6.87 2.44
C PRO A 48 14.81 -8.16 3.09
N LYS A 49 15.27 -8.51 4.31
CA LYS A 49 14.82 -9.74 4.99
C LYS A 49 13.36 -9.65 5.42
N LYS A 50 12.89 -8.45 5.78
CA LYS A 50 11.48 -8.20 6.12
C LYS A 50 10.57 -8.36 4.90
N CYS A 51 11.03 -7.96 3.71
CA CYS A 51 10.37 -8.27 2.44
C CYS A 51 10.14 -9.78 2.30
N TRP A 52 11.21 -10.57 2.41
CA TRP A 52 11.13 -12.03 2.28
C TRP A 52 10.33 -12.71 3.39
N SER A 53 10.28 -12.14 4.59
CA SER A 53 9.45 -12.67 5.68
C SER A 53 7.94 -12.67 5.35
N TYR A 54 7.47 -11.70 4.56
CA TYR A 54 6.09 -11.68 4.07
C TYR A 54 5.79 -12.89 3.16
N PHE A 55 6.77 -13.27 2.33
CA PHE A 55 6.69 -14.42 1.44
C PHE A 55 6.91 -15.76 2.17
N LYS A 56 7.67 -15.79 3.26
CA LYS A 56 7.89 -17.00 4.08
C LYS A 56 6.59 -17.61 4.60
N ASN A 57 5.63 -16.79 5.04
CA ASN A 57 4.33 -17.28 5.52
C ASN A 57 3.48 -17.90 4.41
N LYS A 58 3.83 -17.70 3.14
CA LYS A 58 3.21 -18.32 1.97
C LYS A 58 3.99 -19.53 1.43
N ASN A 59 4.96 -20.05 2.19
CA ASN A 59 5.85 -21.15 1.79
C ASN A 59 6.71 -20.83 0.55
N ILE A 60 6.91 -19.54 0.26
CA ILE A 60 7.80 -19.05 -0.78
C ILE A 60 9.11 -18.68 -0.07
N ASN A 61 10.07 -19.60 -0.06
CA ASN A 61 11.43 -19.30 0.39
C ASN A 61 12.08 -18.30 -0.58
N SER A 62 13.03 -17.49 -0.09
CA SER A 62 13.92 -16.75 -1.00
C SER A 62 14.60 -17.77 -1.92
N PRO A 63 14.58 -17.58 -3.25
CA PRO A 63 15.26 -18.49 -4.15
C PRO A 63 16.77 -18.42 -3.89
N ASN A 64 17.46 -19.57 -3.89
CA ASN A 64 18.92 -19.62 -3.74
C ASN A 64 19.64 -19.02 -4.95
N SER A 65 18.97 -18.98 -6.11
CA SER A 65 19.46 -18.32 -7.31
C SER A 65 18.31 -17.87 -8.22
N LEU A 66 18.55 -16.86 -9.04
CA LEU A 66 17.59 -16.30 -10.00
C LEU A 66 18.26 -16.14 -11.36
N TYR A 67 17.59 -16.60 -12.42
CA TYR A 67 18.00 -16.34 -13.81
C TYR A 67 17.17 -15.20 -14.40
N TYR A 68 17.86 -14.16 -14.87
CA TYR A 68 17.24 -13.03 -15.57
C TYR A 68 18.21 -12.46 -16.62
N ASN A 69 17.74 -12.17 -17.82
CA ASN A 69 18.56 -11.69 -18.95
C ASN A 69 19.83 -12.53 -19.20
N ASN A 70 19.72 -13.86 -19.12
CA ASN A 70 20.82 -14.82 -19.26
C ASN A 70 21.93 -14.71 -18.19
N VAL A 71 21.68 -14.01 -17.09
CA VAL A 71 22.58 -13.91 -15.93
C VAL A 71 21.98 -14.70 -14.76
N CYS A 72 22.81 -15.45 -14.07
CA CYS A 72 22.47 -16.14 -12.82
C CYS A 72 22.93 -15.30 -11.62
N TYR A 73 22.00 -14.94 -10.76
CA TYR A 73 22.25 -14.22 -9.52
C TYR A 73 22.10 -15.17 -8.33
N GLU A 74 23.08 -15.19 -7.42
CA GLU A 74 23.11 -16.13 -6.28
C GLU A 74 23.09 -15.44 -4.92
N ASN A 75 23.41 -14.14 -4.86
CA ASN A 75 23.32 -13.39 -3.62
C ASN A 75 21.97 -12.69 -3.49
N ASP A 76 21.44 -12.64 -2.26
CA ASP A 76 20.11 -12.11 -1.96
C ASP A 76 19.88 -10.68 -2.49
N GLY A 77 20.91 -9.84 -2.48
CA GLY A 77 20.82 -8.45 -2.92
C GLY A 77 20.60 -8.35 -4.43
N ASP A 78 21.42 -9.03 -5.22
CA ASP A 78 21.32 -9.04 -6.67
C ASP A 78 20.06 -9.78 -7.15
N ILE A 79 19.67 -10.85 -6.47
CA ILE A 79 18.39 -11.53 -6.69
C ILE A 79 17.22 -10.56 -6.49
N ALA A 80 17.23 -9.78 -5.40
CA ALA A 80 16.19 -8.79 -5.13
C ALA A 80 16.18 -7.68 -6.19
N ASN A 81 17.34 -7.20 -6.63
CA ASN A 81 17.47 -6.19 -7.67
C ASN A 81 16.94 -6.68 -9.03
N ALA A 82 17.35 -7.88 -9.46
CA ALA A 82 16.89 -8.49 -10.71
C ALA A 82 15.37 -8.76 -10.68
N PHE A 83 14.84 -9.22 -9.54
CA PHE A 83 13.40 -9.33 -9.33
C PHE A 83 12.70 -7.98 -9.45
N ALA A 84 13.22 -6.93 -8.82
CA ALA A 84 12.64 -5.60 -8.87
C ALA A 84 12.62 -5.04 -10.31
N ASP A 85 13.68 -5.24 -11.08
CA ASP A 85 13.76 -4.82 -12.48
C ASP A 85 12.79 -5.59 -13.37
N TYR A 86 12.69 -6.91 -13.21
CA TYR A 86 11.66 -7.69 -13.89
C TYR A 86 10.25 -7.22 -13.52
N PHE A 87 9.97 -7.06 -12.22
CA PHE A 87 8.66 -6.65 -11.72
C PHE A 87 8.23 -5.29 -12.29
N LYS A 88 9.14 -4.29 -12.31
CA LYS A 88 8.89 -3.00 -12.95
C LYS A 88 8.53 -3.13 -14.44
N SER A 89 9.13 -4.09 -15.16
CA SER A 89 8.86 -4.28 -16.59
C SER A 89 7.48 -4.86 -16.88
N VAL A 90 6.94 -5.70 -15.98
CA VAL A 90 5.64 -6.37 -16.17
C VAL A 90 4.51 -5.65 -15.45
N PHE A 91 4.82 -4.83 -14.45
CA PHE A 91 3.84 -4.07 -13.69
C PHE A 91 3.30 -2.92 -14.54
N LYS A 92 1.99 -2.95 -14.80
CA LYS A 92 1.27 -1.85 -15.46
C LYS A 92 0.43 -1.13 -14.41
N PRO A 93 0.78 0.11 -14.04
CA PRO A 93 -0.07 0.87 -13.12
C PRO A 93 -1.44 1.03 -13.77
N SER A 94 -2.49 0.67 -13.03
CA SER A 94 -3.85 1.00 -13.43
C SER A 94 -4.02 2.50 -13.26
N THR A 95 -4.00 3.26 -14.35
CA THR A 95 -4.47 4.64 -14.36
C THR A 95 -5.98 4.63 -14.20
N ALA A 96 -6.44 4.75 -12.96
CA ALA A 96 -7.82 5.07 -12.62
C ALA A 96 -8.06 6.58 -12.70
#